data_AF-A0ABD2U5R9-F1
#
_entry.id   AF-A0ABD2U5R9-F1
#
_cell.length_a   1.000
_cell.length_b   1.000
_cell.length_c   1.000
_cell.angle_alpha   90.00
_cell.angle_beta   90.00
_cell.angle_gamma   90.00
#
_symmetry.space_group_name_H-M   'P 1'
#
loop_
_entity.id
_entity.type
_entity.pdbx_description
1 polymer ?
#
loop_
_entity_poly.entity_id
_entity_poly.type
_entity_poly.pdbx_seq_one_letter_code
_entity_poly.pdbx_strand_id
1 'polypeptide(L)'
;MAIITPTIMIFDKKLLVKDRTILTNVTDNVITTSGTASSPSEGVFLGAEFDQDNNRHVVPLGKLQDVLFFSCFRFKLWWIDQKMGNRGSEIPMETQFLLVEIKYGYDHL
;
A
#
# COMPACT_ATOMS: atom_id res chain seq x y z
N MET A 1 29.12 -9.97 -2.09
CA MET A 1 27.80 -10.14 -2.74
C MET A 1 26.87 -9.13 -2.09
N ALA A 2 26.52 -8.03 -2.75
CA ALA A 2 25.61 -7.05 -2.16
C ALA A 2 24.19 -7.59 -2.26
N ILE A 3 23.49 -7.72 -1.12
CA ILE A 3 22.06 -8.03 -1.11
C ILE A 3 21.36 -6.73 -1.48
N ILE A 4 20.77 -6.69 -2.68
CA ILE A 4 19.94 -5.56 -3.08
C ILE A 4 18.58 -5.77 -2.38
N THR A 5 18.35 -5.05 -1.29
CA THR A 5 17.04 -5.05 -0.64
C THR A 5 16.04 -4.36 -1.57
N PRO A 6 14.92 -5.02 -1.94
CA PRO A 6 13.90 -4.40 -2.78
C PRO A 6 13.28 -3.20 -2.06
N THR A 7 13.08 -2.10 -2.79
CA THR A 7 12.49 -0.85 -2.28
C THR A 7 11.10 -1.07 -1.66
N ILE A 8 10.33 -2.04 -2.16
CA ILE A 8 8.99 -2.40 -1.67
C ILE A 8 8.92 -3.91 -1.48
N MET A 9 8.46 -4.38 -0.31
CA MET A 9 8.29 -5.81 -0.05
C MET A 9 7.25 -6.08 1.03
N ILE A 10 6.70 -7.30 1.02
CA ILE A 10 5.94 -7.86 2.15
C ILE A 10 6.89 -8.76 2.95
N PHE A 11 7.05 -8.49 4.23
CA PHE A 11 7.87 -9.29 5.15
C PHE A 11 7.23 -9.27 6.54
N ASP A 12 7.18 -10.42 7.22
CA ASP A 12 6.60 -10.53 8.58
C ASP A 12 5.19 -9.91 8.70
N LYS A 13 4.31 -10.22 7.73
CA LYS A 13 2.95 -9.65 7.60
C LYS A 13 2.91 -8.12 7.61
N LYS A 14 3.95 -7.47 7.08
CA LYS A 14 4.05 -6.01 6.93
C LYS A 14 4.40 -5.64 5.50
N LEU A 15 3.76 -4.60 4.97
CA LEU A 15 4.16 -3.96 3.72
C LEU A 15 5.18 -2.87 4.04
N LEU A 16 6.39 -3.03 3.53
CA LEU A 16 7.52 -2.13 3.75
C LEU A 16 7.83 -1.36 2.48
N VAL A 17 8.17 -0.07 2.64
CA VAL A 17 8.72 0.77 1.59
C VAL A 17 9.95 1.49 2.14
N LYS A 18 11.13 1.27 1.58
CA LYS A 18 12.42 1.86 2.03
C LYS A 18 12.56 1.79 3.56
N ASP A 19 12.35 0.60 4.12
CA ASP A 19 12.40 0.27 5.56
C ASP A 19 11.26 0.84 6.45
N ARG A 20 10.35 1.64 5.89
CA ARG A 20 9.15 2.09 6.62
C ARG A 20 8.02 1.08 6.45
N THR A 21 7.47 0.62 7.57
CA THR A 21 6.21 -0.16 7.56
C THR A 21 5.03 0.77 7.23
N ILE A 22 4.31 0.46 6.14
CA ILE A 22 3.11 1.16 5.68
C ILE A 22 1.85 0.42 6.13
N LEU A 23 1.79 -0.90 5.93
CA LEU A 23 0.70 -1.75 6.41
C LEU A 23 1.24 -2.76 7.41
N THR A 24 0.47 -2.98 8.48
CA THR A 24 0.68 -4.09 9.43
C THR A 24 -0.43 -5.11 9.28
N ASN A 25 -0.25 -6.32 9.80
CA ASN A 25 -1.23 -7.40 9.71
C ASN A 25 -1.71 -7.64 8.26
N VAL A 26 -0.78 -7.61 7.31
CA VAL A 26 -1.03 -7.98 5.91
C VAL A 26 -1.47 -9.44 5.86
N THR A 27 -2.55 -9.71 5.14
CA THR A 27 -3.14 -11.05 5.02
C THR A 27 -2.26 -11.94 4.16
N ASP A 28 -2.18 -13.24 4.48
CA ASP A 28 -1.23 -14.18 3.86
C ASP A 28 -1.46 -14.38 2.35
N ASN A 29 -2.66 -14.09 1.86
CA ASN A 29 -3.00 -14.21 0.45
C ASN A 29 -2.75 -12.91 -0.35
N VAL A 30 -2.20 -11.86 0.26
CA VAL A 30 -1.80 -10.61 -0.44
C VAL A 30 -0.40 -10.80 -1.00
N ILE A 31 -0.24 -10.51 -2.29
CA ILE A 31 1.01 -10.72 -3.03
C ILE A 31 1.48 -9.43 -3.70
N THR A 32 2.78 -9.34 -3.97
CA THR A 32 3.39 -8.26 -4.75
C THR A 32 3.88 -8.79 -6.09
N THR A 33 3.53 -8.11 -7.18
CA THR A 33 4.05 -8.39 -8.52
C THR A 33 4.83 -7.17 -9.02
N SER A 34 6.10 -7.36 -9.40
CA SER A 34 6.92 -6.28 -9.95
C SER A 34 6.39 -5.82 -11.31
N GLY A 35 6.42 -4.50 -11.56
CA GLY A 35 5.89 -3.90 -12.78
C GLY A 35 6.78 -4.04 -14.02
N THR A 36 8.06 -4.41 -13.88
CA THR A 36 8.97 -4.62 -15.01
C THR A 36 9.86 -5.85 -14.80
N ALA A 37 10.09 -6.62 -15.86
CA ALA A 37 10.98 -7.79 -15.83
C ALA A 37 12.47 -7.42 -15.94
N SER A 38 12.81 -6.16 -16.24
CA SER A 38 14.13 -5.77 -16.76
C SER A 38 14.80 -4.58 -16.05
N SER A 39 14.26 -4.07 -14.95
CA SER A 39 14.92 -3.05 -14.13
C SER A 39 14.38 -3.08 -12.71
N PRO A 40 15.10 -2.53 -11.70
CA PRO A 40 14.51 -2.28 -10.39
C PRO A 40 13.40 -1.24 -10.56
N SER A 41 12.16 -1.66 -10.77
CA SER A 41 11.02 -0.76 -10.72
C SER A 41 10.83 -0.33 -9.27
N GLU A 42 10.77 0.97 -9.02
CA GLU A 42 10.45 1.51 -7.69
C GLU A 42 8.99 1.27 -7.27
N GLY A 43 8.18 0.61 -8.12
CA GLY A 43 6.77 0.29 -7.88
C GLY A 43 6.47 -1.21 -8.00
N VAL A 44 5.39 -1.62 -7.34
CA VAL A 44 4.82 -2.98 -7.39
C VAL A 44 3.31 -2.90 -7.49
N PHE A 45 2.70 -3.93 -8.08
CA PHE A 45 1.27 -4.18 -7.97
C PHE A 45 0.99 -5.00 -6.72
N LEU A 46 0.02 -4.58 -5.90
CA LEU A 46 -0.54 -5.41 -4.84
C LEU A 46 -1.73 -6.18 -5.40
N GLY A 47 -1.68 -7.49 -5.29
CA GLY A 47 -2.75 -8.40 -5.66
C GLY A 47 -3.15 -9.29 -4.50
N ALA A 48 -4.10 -10.18 -4.75
CA ALA A 48 -4.40 -11.27 -3.83
C ALA A 48 -4.72 -12.55 -4.59
N GLU A 49 -4.35 -13.68 -4.00
CA GLU A 49 -4.62 -15.02 -4.53
C GLU A 49 -5.84 -15.64 -3.83
N PHE A 50 -6.65 -16.37 -4.60
CA PHE A 50 -7.86 -17.03 -4.11
C PHE A 50 -8.02 -18.38 -4.81
N ASP A 51 -8.34 -19.42 -4.04
CA ASP A 51 -8.56 -20.77 -4.58
C ASP A 51 -9.93 -20.94 -5.26
N GLN A 52 -10.88 -20.06 -4.95
CA GLN A 52 -12.24 -20.13 -5.47
C GLN A 52 -12.41 -19.21 -6.67
N ASP A 53 -13.07 -19.71 -7.71
CA ASP A 53 -13.58 -18.87 -8.78
C ASP A 53 -14.84 -18.13 -8.28
N ASN A 54 -14.78 -16.81 -8.23
CA ASN A 54 -15.89 -15.98 -7.78
C ASN A 54 -15.89 -14.65 -8.56
N ASN A 55 -17.08 -14.11 -8.80
CA ASN A 55 -17.21 -12.80 -9.42
C ASN A 55 -16.89 -11.65 -8.45
N ARG A 56 -16.78 -11.93 -7.14
CA ARG A 56 -16.48 -10.93 -6.12
C ARG A 56 -15.54 -11.48 -5.06
N HIS A 57 -14.37 -10.85 -4.95
CA HIS A 57 -13.39 -11.08 -3.90
C HIS A 57 -13.26 -9.85 -3.01
N VAL A 58 -13.31 -10.03 -1.70
CA VAL A 58 -13.00 -8.99 -0.71
C VAL A 58 -11.86 -9.48 0.15
N VAL A 59 -10.76 -8.74 0.14
CA VAL A 59 -9.56 -9.06 0.89
C VAL A 59 -9.12 -7.83 1.69
N PRO A 60 -8.90 -7.96 3.01
CA PRO A 60 -8.22 -6.93 3.76
C PRO A 60 -6.73 -6.93 3.36
N LEU A 61 -6.23 -5.79 2.88
CA LEU A 61 -4.80 -5.64 2.56
C LEU A 61 -3.92 -5.56 3.81
N GLY A 62 -4.50 -5.12 4.93
CA GLY A 62 -3.81 -4.94 6.21
C GLY A 62 -4.39 -3.75 6.98
N LYS A 63 -3.68 -3.34 8.03
CA LYS A 63 -3.98 -2.18 8.86
C LYS A 63 -3.06 -1.03 8.50
N LEU A 64 -3.66 0.08 8.06
CA LEU A 64 -3.01 1.39 7.96
C LEU A 64 -3.28 2.16 9.25
N GLN A 65 -2.23 2.45 10.02
CA GLN A 65 -2.31 3.18 11.28
C GLN A 65 -1.02 3.96 11.52
N ASP A 66 -1.14 5.18 12.05
CA ASP A 66 -0.01 6.06 12.39
C ASP A 66 0.90 6.37 11.18
N VAL A 67 0.29 6.43 9.99
CA VAL A 67 0.91 6.87 8.75
C VAL A 67 0.03 7.96 8.14
N LEU A 68 0.58 9.17 7.96
CA LEU A 68 -0.18 10.27 7.36
C LEU A 68 -0.50 9.92 5.91
N PHE A 69 -1.74 10.20 5.50
CA PHE A 69 -2.16 10.04 4.12
C PHE A 69 -2.92 11.25 3.61
N PHE A 70 -2.94 11.38 2.28
CA PHE A 70 -3.80 12.26 1.51
C PHE A 70 -4.53 11.41 0.46
N SER A 71 -5.86 11.39 0.51
CA SER A 71 -6.70 10.65 -0.44
C SER A 71 -7.42 11.60 -1.38
N CYS A 72 -7.43 11.29 -2.68
CA CYS A 72 -8.36 11.86 -3.66
C CYS A 72 -9.46 10.85 -3.94
N PHE A 73 -10.71 11.22 -3.67
CA PHE A 73 -11.84 10.30 -3.79
C PHE A 73 -13.01 10.93 -4.53
N ARG A 74 -13.82 10.11 -5.20
CA ARG A 74 -15.03 10.56 -5.88
C ARG A 74 -16.21 10.53 -4.92
N PHE A 75 -16.78 11.70 -4.63
CA PHE A 75 -18.05 11.78 -3.90
C PHE A 75 -19.26 11.91 -4.84
N LYS A 76 -19.02 12.25 -6.12
CA LYS A 76 -19.97 12.18 -7.24
C LYS A 76 -19.22 11.77 -8.51
N LEU A 77 -19.93 11.26 -9.54
CA LEU A 77 -19.31 10.71 -10.77
C LEU A 77 -18.23 11.61 -11.40
N TRP A 78 -18.43 12.94 -11.35
CA TRP A 78 -17.60 13.94 -12.00
C TRP A 78 -16.81 14.82 -11.02
N TRP A 79 -16.86 14.53 -9.72
CA TRP A 79 -16.32 15.40 -8.68
C TRP A 79 -15.37 14.64 -7.76
N ILE A 80 -14.17 15.18 -7.59
CA ILE A 80 -13.16 14.71 -6.64
C ILE A 80 -13.10 15.69 -5.47
N ASP A 81 -12.97 15.15 -4.27
CA ASP A 81 -12.61 15.87 -3.05
C ASP A 81 -11.37 15.19 -2.42
N GLN A 82 -10.75 15.86 -1.46
CA GLN A 82 -9.58 15.38 -0.75
C GLN A 82 -9.86 15.09 0.73
N LYS A 83 -9.09 14.19 1.32
CA LYS A 83 -9.08 14.01 2.77
C LYS A 83 -7.68 13.68 3.25
N MET A 84 -7.26 14.32 4.33
CA MET A 84 -6.07 13.96 5.09
C MET A 84 -6.50 13.12 6.30
N GLY A 85 -5.67 12.17 6.69
CA GLY A 85 -5.92 11.32 7.84
C GLY A 85 -4.70 10.48 8.20
N ASN A 86 -4.87 9.57 9.16
CA ASN A 86 -3.79 8.67 9.57
C ASN A 86 -4.26 7.25 9.94
N ARG A 87 -5.53 6.93 9.71
CA ARG A 87 -6.10 5.59 9.92
C ARG A 87 -6.80 5.10 8.67
N GLY A 88 -6.63 3.82 8.34
CA GLY A 88 -7.28 3.21 7.17
C GLY A 88 -8.81 3.32 7.17
N SER A 89 -9.43 3.35 8.35
CA SER A 89 -10.89 3.56 8.50
C SER A 89 -11.36 4.95 8.08
N GLU A 90 -10.46 5.91 7.94
CA GLU A 90 -10.75 7.26 7.49
C GLU A 90 -10.67 7.42 5.98
N ILE A 91 -10.15 6.42 5.26
CA ILE A 91 -10.05 6.43 3.79
C ILE A 91 -11.47 6.39 3.21
N PRO A 92 -11.89 7.40 2.44
CA PRO A 92 -13.21 7.42 1.84
C PRO A 92 -13.38 6.29 0.81
N MET A 93 -14.62 5.80 0.68
CA MET A 93 -14.97 4.92 -0.44
C MET A 93 -14.70 5.65 -1.77
N GLU A 94 -14.42 4.88 -2.83
CA GLU A 94 -14.10 5.42 -4.17
C GLU A 94 -12.82 6.28 -4.22
N THR A 95 -11.88 6.07 -3.28
CA THR A 95 -10.53 6.66 -3.35
C THR A 95 -9.81 6.19 -4.61
N GLN A 96 -9.43 7.14 -5.47
CA GLN A 96 -8.72 6.89 -6.74
C GLN A 96 -7.20 6.96 -6.56
N PHE A 97 -6.74 7.85 -5.68
CA PHE A 97 -5.33 8.01 -5.33
C PHE A 97 -5.18 8.11 -3.83
N LEU A 98 -4.21 7.39 -3.28
CA LEU A 98 -3.81 7.47 -1.88
C LEU A 98 -2.31 7.75 -1.84
N LEU A 99 -1.94 8.95 -1.39
CA LEU A 99 -0.55 9.31 -1.12
C LEU A 99 -0.30 9.08 0.36
N VAL A 100 0.82 8.44 0.66
CA VAL A 100 1.18 8.04 2.02
C VAL A 100 2.54 8.62 2.36
N GLU A 101 2.66 9.21 3.54
CA GLU A 101 3.92 9.77 4.03
C GLU A 101 4.90 8.64 4.36
N ILE A 102 6.03 8.63 3.66
CA ILE A 102 7.20 7.87 4.04
C ILE A 102 8.07 8.82 4.85
N LYS A 103 7.98 8.73 6.17
CA LYS A 103 8.97 9.38 7.03
C LYS A 103 10.30 8.68 6.80
N TYR A 104 11.19 9.35 6.08
CA TYR A 104 12.60 9.01 6.20
C TYR A 104 12.97 9.23 7.67
N GLY A 105 13.64 8.26 8.28
CA GLY A 105 14.38 8.54 9.49
C GLY A 105 15.27 9.72 9.15
N TYR A 106 14.95 10.90 9.66
CA TYR A 106 16.02 11.82 9.94
C TYR A 106 16.87 11.07 10.96
N ASP A 107 18.02 10.59 10.52
CA ASP A 107 19.20 10.59 11.37
C ASP A 107 19.35 12.05 11.83
N HIS A 108 18.64 12.42 12.89
CA HIS A 108 18.83 13.69 13.54
C HIS A 108 20.16 13.55 14.29
N LEU A 109 21.20 14.24 13.78
CA LEU A 109 22.56 14.37 14.33
C LEU A 109 23.58 13.32 13.84
#